data_AF-A0A7V3W3Z6-F1
#
_entry.id   AF-A0A7V3W3Z6-F1
#
_cell.length_a   1.000
_cell.length_b   1.000
_cell.length_c   1.000
_cell.angle_alpha   90.00
_cell.angle_beta   90.00
_cell.angle_gamma   90.00
#
_symmetry.space_group_name_H-M   'P 1'
#
loop_
_entity.id
_entity.type
_entity.pdbx_description
1 polymer ?
#
loop_
_entity_poly.entity_id
_entity_poly.type
_entity_poly.pdbx_seq_one_letter_code
_entity_poly.pdbx_strand_id
1 'polypeptide(L)' 'MKSFSERFSSLRYPGETQKEFADRLGITQASISRYLRGQHPDRESLQKIGDATGVSVDWMLTGKEPEITPEVDNIIRKVG' A
#
# COMPACT_ATOMS: atom_id res chain seq x y z
N MET A 1 1.64 5.28 -16.01
CA MET A 1 1.77 4.48 -14.77
C MET A 1 1.31 5.36 -13.62
N LYS A 2 0.47 4.87 -12.70
CA LYS A 2 0.05 5.67 -11.54
C LYS A 2 1.29 6.06 -10.71
N SER A 3 1.28 7.23 -10.10
CA SER A 3 2.26 7.66 -9.11
C SER A 3 2.03 6.97 -7.76
N PHE A 4 3.01 7.07 -6.85
CA PHE A 4 2.85 6.59 -5.48
C PHE A 4 1.65 7.25 -4.78
N SER A 5 1.49 8.57 -4.91
CA SER A 5 0.38 9.30 -4.27
C SER A 5 -0.98 8.87 -4.78
N GLU A 6 -1.12 8.59 -6.08
CA GLU A 6 -2.37 8.07 -6.66
C GLU A 6 -2.71 6.67 -6.12
N ARG A 7 -1.72 5.77 -6.03
CA ARG A 7 -1.92 4.44 -5.42
C ARG A 7 -2.27 4.55 -3.95
N PHE A 8 -1.50 5.34 -3.21
CA PHE A 8 -1.73 5.56 -1.78
C PHE A 8 -3.12 6.16 -1.51
N SER A 9 -3.55 7.13 -2.34
CA SER A 9 -4.89 7.71 -2.28
C SER A 9 -5.99 6.66 -2.51
N SER A 10 -5.76 5.69 -3.40
CA SER A 10 -6.73 4.61 -3.67
C SER A 10 -6.93 3.63 -2.51
N LEU A 11 -6.06 3.63 -1.50
CA LEU A 11 -6.21 2.82 -0.29
C LEU A 11 -7.17 3.45 0.74
N ARG A 12 -7.60 4.70 0.53
CA ARG A 12 -8.54 5.41 1.40
C ARG A 12 -9.97 5.07 1.00
N TYR A 13 -10.83 4.79 1.98
CA TYR A 13 -12.23 4.47 1.70
C TYR A 13 -13.03 5.71 1.26
N PRO A 14 -14.08 5.55 0.46
CA PRO A 14 -14.97 6.66 0.11
C PRO A 14 -15.54 7.33 1.35
N GLY A 15 -15.41 8.66 1.44
CA GLY A 15 -15.91 9.45 2.58
C GLY A 15 -15.03 9.43 3.84
N GLU A 16 -14.07 8.50 3.95
CA GLU A 16 -13.10 8.47 5.05
C GLU A 16 -12.31 9.79 5.06
N THR A 17 -12.10 10.44 6.20
CA THR A 17 -11.27 11.64 6.36
C THR A 17 -9.77 11.28 6.38
N GLN A 18 -8.87 12.26 6.22
CA GLN A 18 -7.43 11.98 6.38
C GLN A 18 -7.07 11.54 7.80
N LYS A 19 -7.84 11.96 8.81
CA LYS A 19 -7.63 11.57 10.20
C LYS A 19 -8.02 10.11 10.41
N GLU A 20 -9.22 9.71 10.00
CA GLU A 20 -9.67 8.31 10.10
C GLU A 20 -8.75 7.38 9.31
N PHE A 21 -8.30 7.81 8.12
CA PHE A 21 -7.32 7.05 7.36
C PHE A 21 -5.99 6.91 8.10
N ALA A 22 -5.51 7.98 8.73
CA ALA A 22 -4.29 7.95 9.54
C ALA A 22 -4.42 6.99 10.73
N ASP A 23 -5.55 7.07 11.45
CA ASP A 23 -5.86 6.25 12.61
C ASP A 23 -5.92 4.77 12.23
N ARG A 24 -6.55 4.43 11.10
CA ARG A 24 -6.60 3.06 10.57
C ARG A 24 -5.23 2.53 10.18
N LEU A 25 -4.38 3.37 9.60
CA LEU A 25 -3.03 3.01 9.19
C LEU A 25 -2.02 3.04 10.34
N GLY A 26 -2.38 3.53 11.53
CA GLY A 26 -1.45 3.66 12.66
C GLY A 26 -0.31 4.66 12.41
N ILE A 27 -0.55 5.70 11.59
CA ILE A 27 0.41 6.77 11.27
C ILE A 27 -0.20 8.15 11.52
N THR A 28 0.59 9.22 11.41
CA THR A 28 0.08 10.57 11.66
C THR A 28 -0.71 11.11 10.47
N GLN A 29 -1.72 11.95 10.74
CA GLN A 29 -2.44 12.69 9.69
C GLN A 29 -1.48 13.57 8.84
N ALA A 30 -0.43 14.12 9.46
CA ALA A 30 0.59 14.89 8.75
C ALA A 30 1.34 14.03 7.73
N SER A 31 1.65 12.77 8.07
CA SER A 31 2.22 11.78 7.14
C SER A 31 1.28 11.52 5.96
N ILE A 32 -0.03 11.31 6.22
CA ILE A 32 -1.03 11.16 5.15
C ILE A 32 -0.99 12.35 4.19
N SER A 33 -1.05 13.58 4.70
CA SER A 33 -1.01 14.80 3.89
C SER A 33 0.26 14.89 3.02
N ARG A 34 1.41 14.50 3.58
CA ARG A 34 2.69 14.46 2.86
C ARG A 34 2.68 13.43 1.72
N TYR A 35 2.17 12.23 1.99
CA TYR A 35 2.12 11.13 1.03
C TYR A 35 1.14 11.41 -0.11
N LEU A 36 0.00 12.02 0.18
CA LEU A 36 -0.94 12.48 -0.85
C LEU A 36 -0.35 13.58 -1.75
N ARG A 37 0.65 14.31 -1.27
CA ARG A 37 1.42 15.29 -2.06
C ARG A 37 2.64 14.70 -2.77
N GLY A 38 2.82 13.38 -2.70
CA GLY A 38 3.89 12.67 -3.43
C GLY A 38 5.18 12.47 -2.64
N GLN A 39 5.23 12.83 -1.35
CA GLN A 39 6.38 12.44 -0.52
C GLN A 39 6.37 10.93 -0.29
N HIS A 40 7.54 10.29 -0.35
CA HIS A 40 7.66 8.87 -0.06
C HIS A 40 7.66 8.59 1.46
N PRO A 41 6.92 7.55 1.91
CA PRO A 41 7.00 7.03 3.27
C PRO A 41 8.36 6.41 3.57
N ASP A 42 8.71 6.38 4.84
CA ASP A 42 9.84 5.60 5.34
C ASP A 42 9.46 4.11 5.47
N ARG A 43 10.45 3.29 5.83
CA ARG A 43 10.28 1.84 5.97
C ARG A 43 9.20 1.47 7.00
N GLU A 44 9.15 2.17 8.14
CA GLU A 44 8.20 1.88 9.20
C GLU A 44 6.76 2.19 8.75
N SER A 45 6.57 3.34 8.09
CA SER A 45 5.27 3.74 7.56
C SER A 45 4.82 2.80 6.44
N LEU A 46 5.74 2.37 5.55
CA LEU A 46 5.44 1.37 4.52
C LEU A 46 4.96 0.04 5.13
N GLN A 47 5.61 -0.42 6.20
CA GLN A 47 5.19 -1.63 6.90
C GLN A 47 3.78 -1.47 7.48
N LYS A 48 3.53 -0.39 8.21
CA LYS A 48 2.21 -0.09 8.79
C LYS A 48 1.11 0.00 7.74
N ILE A 49 1.40 0.64 6.61
CA ILE A 49 0.43 0.71 5.50
C ILE A 49 0.16 -0.68 4.94
N GLY A 50 1.19 -1.48 4.69
CA GLY A 50 1.05 -2.85 4.20
C GLY A 50 0.21 -3.72 5.14
N ASP A 51 0.52 -3.68 6.44
CA ASP A 51 -0.20 -4.46 7.46
C ASP A 51 -1.67 -4.05 7.55
N ALA A 52 -1.98 -2.76 7.46
CA ALA A 52 -3.33 -2.23 7.59
C ALA A 52 -4.19 -2.34 6.32
N THR A 53 -3.58 -2.55 5.15
CA THR A 53 -4.29 -2.55 3.86
C THR A 53 -4.16 -3.86 3.09
N GLY A 54 -3.22 -4.73 3.46
CA GLY A 54 -2.93 -5.99 2.79
C GLY A 54 -2.13 -5.85 1.49
N VAL A 55 -1.75 -4.64 1.09
CA VAL A 55 -0.94 -4.43 -0.12
C VAL A 55 0.55 -4.62 0.14
N SER A 56 1.29 -5.09 -0.86
CA SER A 56 2.73 -5.25 -0.74
C SER A 56 3.48 -3.91 -0.83
N VAL A 57 4.65 -3.84 -0.20
CA VAL A 57 5.55 -2.67 -0.34
C VAL A 57 5.98 -2.50 -1.79
N ASP A 58 6.22 -3.58 -2.53
CA ASP A 58 6.57 -3.51 -3.94
C ASP A 58 5.44 -2.85 -4.75
N TRP A 59 4.20 -3.30 -4.58
CA TRP A 59 3.05 -2.70 -5.25
C TRP A 59 2.90 -1.21 -4.93
N MET A 60 3.12 -0.81 -3.67
CA MET A 60 3.07 0.61 -3.30
C MET A 60 4.11 1.43 -4.06
N LEU A 61 5.35 0.94 -4.18
CA LEU A 61 6.44 1.68 -4.79
C LEU A 61 6.42 1.63 -6.33
N THR A 62 6.12 0.46 -6.90
CA THR A 62 6.26 0.18 -8.34
C THR A 62 4.91 0.18 -9.06
N GLY A 63 3.82 -0.11 -8.36
CA GLY A 63 2.50 -0.34 -8.95
C GLY A 63 2.39 -1.64 -9.74
N LYS A 64 3.37 -2.55 -9.60
CA LYS A 64 3.33 -3.88 -10.20
C LYS A 64 2.60 -4.84 -9.28
N GLU A 65 1.72 -5.64 -9.87
CA GLU A 65 1.16 -6.80 -9.20
C GLU A 65 2.26 -7.89 -9.12
N PRO A 66 2.17 -8.82 -8.14
CA PRO A 66 3.05 -9.97 -8.12
C PRO A 66 2.91 -10.76 -9.43
N GLU A 67 4.02 -10.97 -10.13
CA GLU A 67 4.03 -11.87 -11.29
C GLU A 67 4.00 -13.32 -10.77
N ILE A 68 2.85 -13.98 -10.94
CA ILE A 68 2.75 -15.42 -10.73
C ILE A 68 3.34 -16.10 -11.98
N THR A 69 4.58 -16.55 -11.88
CA THR A 69 5.18 -17.34 -12.95
C THR A 69 4.61 -18.75 -12.96
N PRO A 70 4.67 -19.48 -14.10
CA PRO A 70 4.23 -20.87 -14.17
C PRO A 70 4.91 -21.76 -13.12
N GLU A 71 6.17 -21.49 -12.76
CA GLU A 71 6.90 -22.21 -11.73
C GLU A 71 6.30 -21.95 -10.33
N VAL A 72 6.00 -20.69 -10.00
CA VAL A 72 5.38 -20.30 -8.73
C VAL A 72 3.97 -20.87 -8.60
N ASP A 73 3.17 -20.80 -9.66
CA ASP A 73 1.82 -21.36 -9.75
C ASP A 73 1.81 -22.88 -9.50
N ASN A 74 2.76 -23.60 -10.11
CA ASN A 74 2.90 -25.04 -9.94
C ASN A 74 3.37 -25.42 -8.53
N ILE A 75 4.10 -24.56 -7.82
CA ILE A 75 4.41 -24.74 -6.40
C ILE A 75 3.12 -24.59 -5.58
N ILE A 76 2.39 -23.48 -5.73
CA ILE A 76 1.16 -23.18 -4.96
C ILE A 76 0.16 -24.33 -5.06
N ARG A 77 -0.08 -24.87 -6.27
CA ARG A 77 -1.00 -25.99 -6.50
C ARG A 77 -0.57 -27.33 -5.89
N LYS A 78 0.72 -27.50 -5.54
CA LYS A 78 1.21 -28.72 -4.89
C LYS A 78 1.12 -28.68 -3.36
N VAL A 79 0.95 -27.49 -2.79
CA VAL A 79 0.88 -27.29 -1.32
C VAL A 79 -0.55 -27.12 -0.80
N GLY A 80 -1.51 -26.83 -1.68
CA GLY A 80 -2.95 -26.83 -1.40
C GLY A 80 -3.60 -28.16 -1.76
#